data_AF-A0A8D8IQ53-F1
#
_entry.id   AF-A0A8D8IQ53-F1
#
_cell.length_a   1.000
_cell.length_b   1.000
_cell.length_c   1.000
_cell.angle_alpha   90.00
_cell.angle_beta   90.00
_cell.angle_gamma   90.00
#
_symmetry.space_group_name_H-M   'P 1'
#
loop_
_entity.id
_entity.type
_entity.pdbx_description
1 polymer ?
#
loop_
_entity_poly.entity_id
_entity_poly.type
_entity_poly.pdbx_seq_one_letter_code
_entity_poly.pdbx_strand_id
1 'polypeptide(L)'
;LTEEKAGMKLLFAATFALFVLSAFDQADSSAYDKIVAHSRIRAKKQGPNMCALQQVVGTKKKYFSTCRNWYQGAICGKKATVLYECCPGYMELAGQRGCPAVAPIDNVFGTLGLVKAKTTQDYSVISTLQHEIEAAAS
;
A
#
# COMPACT_ATOMS: atom_id res chain seq x y z
N LEU A 1 -37.37 37.43 32.35
CA LEU A 1 -37.99 36.40 31.46
C LEU A 1 -37.62 36.56 29.98
N THR A 2 -37.31 37.75 29.48
CA THR A 2 -36.86 37.97 28.08
C THR A 2 -35.37 37.70 27.87
N GLU A 3 -34.49 38.00 28.84
CA GLU A 3 -33.05 37.71 28.75
C GLU A 3 -32.71 36.22 28.78
N GLU A 4 -33.38 35.44 29.63
CA GLU A 4 -33.13 34.00 29.80
C GLU A 4 -33.44 33.18 28.52
N LYS A 5 -34.46 33.61 27.77
CA LYS A 5 -34.87 32.99 26.51
C LYS A 5 -33.94 33.33 25.35
N ALA A 6 -33.24 34.46 25.42
CA ALA A 6 -32.21 34.85 24.45
C ALA A 6 -30.92 34.07 24.67
N GLY A 7 -30.50 33.89 25.93
CA GLY A 7 -29.32 33.09 26.31
C GLY A 7 -29.43 31.62 25.88
N MET A 8 -30.60 30.99 26.05
CA MET A 8 -30.84 29.60 25.64
C MET A 8 -30.73 29.40 24.12
N LYS A 9 -31.18 30.39 23.32
CA LYS A 9 -31.07 30.35 21.85
C LYS A 9 -29.63 30.53 21.37
N LEU A 10 -28.86 31.40 22.05
CA LEU A 10 -27.43 31.59 21.78
C LEU A 10 -26.61 30.35 22.10
N LEU A 11 -26.92 29.66 23.22
CA LEU A 11 -26.28 28.39 23.58
C LEU A 11 -26.58 27.27 22.57
N PHE A 12 -27.82 27.18 22.10
CA PHE A 12 -28.20 26.23 21.04
C PHE A 12 -27.53 26.54 19.71
N ALA A 13 -27.45 27.81 19.32
CA ALA A 13 -26.77 28.22 18.10
C ALA A 13 -25.25 27.95 18.17
N ALA A 14 -24.63 28.21 19.32
CA ALA A 14 -23.21 27.96 19.54
C ALA A 14 -22.87 26.46 19.54
N THR A 15 -23.69 25.63 20.19
CA THR A 15 -23.51 24.16 20.18
C THR A 15 -23.75 23.57 18.80
N PHE A 16 -24.75 24.06 18.06
CA PHE A 16 -24.97 23.65 16.67
C PHE A 16 -23.82 24.08 15.77
N ALA A 17 -23.30 25.30 15.92
CA ALA A 17 -22.15 25.79 15.16
C ALA A 17 -20.88 24.96 15.46
N LEU A 18 -20.62 24.63 16.73
CA LEU A 18 -19.50 23.75 17.11
C LEU A 18 -19.64 22.34 16.54
N PHE A 19 -20.86 21.79 16.50
CA PHE A 19 -21.14 20.49 15.92
C PHE A 19 -20.93 20.50 14.39
N VAL A 20 -21.36 21.56 13.73
CA VAL A 20 -21.17 21.76 12.30
C VAL A 20 -19.69 21.96 11.96
N LEU A 21 -18.97 22.79 12.73
CA LEU A 21 -17.53 23.02 12.53
C LEU A 21 -16.70 21.76 12.77
N SER A 22 -17.05 20.92 13.76
CA SER A 22 -16.38 19.64 14.00
C SER A 22 -16.71 18.57 12.95
N ALA A 23 -17.87 18.62 12.31
CA ALA A 23 -18.21 17.76 11.18
C ALA A 23 -17.49 18.17 9.87
N PHE A 24 -17.14 19.45 9.72
CA PHE A 24 -16.41 19.98 8.56
C PHE A 24 -14.88 19.91 8.70
N ASP A 25 -14.36 19.51 9.86
CA ASP A 25 -12.94 19.17 10.02
C ASP A 25 -12.64 17.79 9.41
N GLN A 26 -12.98 17.62 8.13
CA GLN A 26 -12.41 16.57 7.30
C GLN A 26 -10.99 17.03 6.95
N ALA A 27 -10.06 16.86 7.90
CA ALA A 27 -8.64 16.97 7.62
C ALA A 27 -8.34 16.09 6.39
N ASP A 28 -7.95 16.71 5.29
CA ASP A 28 -7.76 16.05 4.02
C ASP A 28 -6.57 15.08 4.19
N SER A 29 -6.88 13.81 4.46
CA SER A 29 -5.84 12.80 4.72
C SER A 29 -4.84 12.80 3.57
N SER A 30 -3.55 12.87 3.91
CA SER A 30 -2.50 12.94 2.91
C SER A 30 -2.55 11.71 2.00
N ALA A 31 -1.97 11.80 0.80
CA ALA A 31 -1.86 10.64 -0.08
C ALA A 31 -1.21 9.44 0.62
N TYR A 32 -0.28 9.72 1.54
CA TYR A 32 0.35 8.72 2.39
C TYR A 32 -0.63 8.05 3.36
N ASP A 33 -1.44 8.84 4.08
CA ASP A 33 -2.43 8.31 5.03
C ASP A 33 -3.45 7.39 4.35
N LYS A 34 -3.87 7.73 3.12
CA LYS A 34 -4.75 6.88 2.30
C LYS A 34 -4.08 5.55 1.92
N ILE A 35 -2.79 5.56 1.58
CA ILE A 35 -2.02 4.34 1.29
C ILE A 35 -1.91 3.47 2.55
N VAL A 36 -1.58 4.06 3.70
CA VAL A 36 -1.45 3.33 4.97
C VAL A 36 -2.80 2.75 5.41
N ALA A 37 -3.90 3.49 5.27
CA ALA A 37 -5.24 3.01 5.57
C ALA A 37 -5.61 1.78 4.73
N HIS A 38 -5.37 1.82 3.41
CA HIS A 38 -5.59 0.66 2.54
C HIS A 38 -4.68 -0.52 2.86
N SER A 39 -3.43 -0.26 3.24
CA SER A 39 -2.52 -1.30 3.70
C SER A 39 -3.07 -2.00 4.93
N ARG A 40 -3.56 -1.25 5.93
CA ARG A 40 -4.17 -1.82 7.16
C ARG A 40 -5.44 -2.63 6.87
N ILE A 41 -6.34 -2.11 6.02
CA ILE A 41 -7.57 -2.83 5.63
C ILE A 41 -7.23 -4.15 4.93
N ARG A 42 -6.24 -4.12 4.02
CA ARG A 42 -5.76 -5.32 3.34
C ARG A 42 -5.14 -6.31 4.32
N ALA A 43 -4.32 -5.83 5.25
CA ALA A 43 -3.69 -6.68 6.27
C ALA A 43 -4.74 -7.41 7.13
N LYS A 44 -5.84 -6.74 7.50
CA LYS A 44 -6.95 -7.38 8.22
C LYS A 44 -7.62 -8.49 7.42
N LYS A 45 -7.78 -8.33 6.10
CA LYS A 45 -8.49 -9.30 5.23
C LYS A 45 -7.58 -10.44 4.76
N GLN A 46 -6.40 -10.10 4.25
CA GLN A 46 -5.48 -11.03 3.58
C GLN A 46 -4.34 -11.53 4.48
N GLY A 47 -4.09 -10.85 5.60
CA GLY A 47 -2.94 -11.10 6.46
C GLY A 47 -1.81 -10.08 6.26
N PRO A 48 -0.86 -10.02 7.21
CA PRO A 48 0.27 -9.09 7.16
C PRO A 48 1.11 -9.29 5.90
N ASN A 49 1.76 -8.20 5.46
CA ASN A 49 2.74 -8.19 4.36
C ASN A 49 2.27 -8.79 3.04
N MET A 50 0.95 -8.75 2.79
CA MET A 50 0.34 -9.09 1.51
C MET A 50 0.30 -7.89 0.57
N CYS A 51 0.92 -8.04 -0.58
CA CYS A 51 0.88 -7.09 -1.68
C CYS A 51 -0.31 -7.37 -2.59
N ALA A 52 -0.87 -6.32 -3.16
CA ALA A 52 -2.00 -6.42 -4.08
C ALA A 52 -1.56 -5.88 -5.45
N LEU A 53 -1.62 -6.74 -6.45
CA LEU A 53 -1.13 -6.54 -7.79
C LEU A 53 -2.30 -6.54 -8.75
N GLN A 54 -2.35 -5.58 -9.67
CA GLN A 54 -3.33 -5.61 -10.75
C GLN A 54 -2.74 -6.38 -11.93
N GLN A 55 -3.44 -7.41 -12.39
CA GLN A 55 -3.08 -8.19 -13.57
C GLN A 55 -4.09 -7.92 -14.69
N VAL A 56 -3.60 -7.55 -15.87
CA VAL A 56 -4.47 -7.29 -17.03
C VAL A 56 -5.01 -8.61 -17.56
N VAL A 57 -6.34 -8.70 -17.69
CA VAL A 57 -7.02 -9.90 -18.18
C VAL A 57 -6.47 -10.32 -19.55
N GLY A 58 -6.19 -11.62 -19.70
CA GLY A 58 -5.59 -12.17 -20.91
C GLY A 58 -4.07 -11.98 -21.02
N THR A 59 -3.40 -11.43 -19.99
CA THR A 59 -1.94 -11.27 -19.96
C THR A 59 -1.36 -11.75 -18.64
N LYS A 60 -0.03 -11.95 -18.61
CA LYS A 60 0.74 -12.19 -17.37
C LYS A 60 1.33 -10.91 -16.77
N LYS A 61 1.00 -9.73 -17.32
CA LYS A 61 1.56 -8.45 -16.86
C LYS A 61 0.89 -8.03 -15.55
N LYS A 62 1.71 -7.84 -14.52
CA LYS A 62 1.29 -7.43 -13.17
C LYS A 62 1.79 -6.02 -12.88
N TYR A 63 1.00 -5.24 -12.17
CA TYR A 63 1.26 -3.83 -11.88
C TYR A 63 1.03 -3.52 -10.40
N PHE A 64 1.97 -2.78 -9.81
CA PHE A 64 1.75 -2.06 -8.57
C PHE A 64 1.10 -0.71 -8.91
N SER A 65 -0.23 -0.70 -9.04
CA SER A 65 -0.96 0.52 -9.37
C SER A 65 -1.12 1.42 -8.14
N THR A 66 -1.05 2.73 -8.35
CA THR A 66 -1.42 3.71 -7.32
C THR A 66 -2.91 3.60 -6.96
N CYS A 67 -3.34 4.14 -5.81
CA CYS A 67 -4.75 4.11 -5.40
C CYS A 67 -5.69 4.70 -6.47
N ARG A 68 -5.28 5.76 -7.17
CA ARG A 68 -6.10 6.39 -8.23
C ARG A 68 -6.37 5.43 -9.40
N ASN A 69 -5.35 4.72 -9.86
CA ASN A 69 -5.47 3.75 -10.96
C ASN A 69 -6.14 2.45 -10.48
N TRP A 70 -5.95 2.09 -9.22
CA TRP A 70 -6.57 0.91 -8.60
C TRP A 70 -8.09 0.92 -8.74
N TYR A 71 -8.73 2.05 -8.42
CA TYR A 71 -10.19 2.18 -8.47
C TYR A 71 -10.78 2.16 -9.89
N GLN A 72 -9.97 2.48 -10.91
CA GLN A 72 -10.44 2.42 -12.29
C GLN A 72 -10.70 0.97 -12.75
N GLY A 73 -10.11 -0.03 -12.08
CA GLY A 73 -10.33 -1.45 -12.39
C GLY A 73 -9.89 -1.87 -13.80
N ALA A 74 -9.15 -1.01 -14.50
CA ALA A 74 -8.69 -1.21 -15.86
C ALA A 74 -7.31 -0.57 -16.05
N ILE A 75 -6.47 -1.22 -16.86
CA ILE A 75 -5.15 -0.72 -17.26
C ILE A 75 -5.15 -0.70 -18.78
N CYS A 76 -4.86 0.46 -19.37
CA CYS A 76 -4.88 0.67 -20.82
C CYS A 76 -6.20 0.22 -21.48
N GLY A 77 -7.34 0.52 -20.85
CA GLY A 77 -8.68 0.17 -21.37
C GLY A 77 -9.07 -1.30 -21.23
N LYS A 78 -8.18 -2.17 -20.75
CA LYS A 78 -8.48 -3.57 -20.47
C LYS A 78 -8.77 -3.77 -18.99
N LYS A 79 -9.78 -4.58 -18.66
CA LYS A 79 -10.08 -4.94 -17.27
C LYS A 79 -8.85 -5.56 -16.60
N ALA A 80 -8.63 -5.20 -15.35
CA ALA A 80 -7.56 -5.75 -14.52
C ALA A 80 -8.14 -6.44 -13.30
N THR A 81 -7.66 -7.65 -13.01
CA THR A 81 -8.03 -8.41 -11.81
C THR A 81 -6.99 -8.19 -10.71
N VAL A 82 -7.43 -8.19 -9.46
CA VAL A 82 -6.55 -8.07 -8.31
C VAL A 82 -6.01 -9.45 -7.92
N LEU A 83 -4.69 -9.56 -7.86
CA LEU A 83 -3.95 -10.71 -7.35
C LEU A 83 -3.29 -10.33 -6.02
N TYR A 84 -3.31 -11.24 -5.06
CA TYR A 84 -2.64 -11.07 -3.78
C TYR A 84 -1.45 -12.02 -3.69
N GLU A 85 -0.27 -11.46 -3.38
CA GLU A 85 0.99 -12.21 -3.22
C GLU A 85 1.76 -11.65 -2.04
N CYS A 86 2.72 -12.40 -1.49
CA CYS A 86 3.66 -11.83 -0.52
C CYS A 86 4.40 -10.64 -1.11
N CYS A 87 4.53 -9.58 -0.31
CA CYS A 87 5.42 -8.49 -0.66
C CYS A 87 6.87 -8.98 -0.73
N PRO A 88 7.72 -8.39 -1.58
CA PRO A 88 9.14 -8.73 -1.64
C PRO A 88 9.78 -8.66 -0.26
N GLY A 89 10.50 -9.72 0.12
CA GLY A 89 11.14 -9.85 1.41
C GLY A 89 10.28 -10.53 2.48
N TYR A 90 9.05 -10.94 2.16
CA TYR A 90 8.17 -11.66 3.07
C TYR A 90 7.77 -13.02 2.51
N MET A 91 7.49 -13.96 3.40
CA MET A 91 7.13 -15.32 3.06
C MET A 91 5.99 -15.85 3.94
N GLU A 92 5.22 -16.77 3.35
CA GLU A 92 4.16 -17.48 4.07
C GLU A 92 4.78 -18.44 5.10
N LEU A 93 4.05 -18.69 6.19
CA LEU A 93 4.40 -19.67 7.19
C LEU A 93 3.22 -20.63 7.37
N ALA A 94 3.49 -21.93 7.41
CA ALA A 94 2.45 -22.95 7.50
C ALA A 94 1.52 -22.70 8.71
N GLY A 95 0.21 -22.74 8.47
CA GLY A 95 -0.80 -22.51 9.49
C GLY A 95 -1.04 -21.03 9.84
N GLN A 96 -0.38 -20.08 9.18
CA GLN A 96 -0.58 -18.64 9.39
C GLN A 96 -1.16 -17.96 8.14
N ARG A 97 -1.92 -16.88 8.34
CA ARG A 97 -2.52 -16.10 7.25
C ARG A 97 -1.55 -15.01 6.79
N GLY A 98 -1.43 -14.81 5.48
CA GLY A 98 -0.57 -13.80 4.88
C GLY A 98 0.91 -14.20 4.93
N CYS A 99 1.81 -13.21 5.02
CA CYS A 99 3.26 -13.41 4.95
C CYS A 99 3.95 -12.88 6.21
N PRO A 100 3.81 -13.58 7.35
CA PRO A 100 4.29 -13.10 8.64
C PRO A 100 5.82 -13.23 8.79
N ALA A 101 6.46 -14.11 8.03
CA ALA A 101 7.89 -14.32 8.08
C ALA A 101 8.62 -13.38 7.11
N VAL A 102 9.82 -12.94 7.51
CA VAL A 102 10.69 -12.05 6.74
C VAL A 102 11.88 -12.86 6.20
N ALA A 103 12.19 -12.67 4.92
CA ALA A 103 13.40 -13.19 4.31
C ALA A 103 14.60 -12.35 4.77
N PRO A 104 15.76 -12.97 5.08
CA PRO A 104 16.98 -12.23 5.35
C PRO A 104 17.30 -11.25 4.22
N ILE A 105 17.76 -10.05 4.59
CA ILE A 105 18.22 -9.05 3.62
C ILE A 105 19.54 -9.57 3.02
N ASP A 106 19.62 -9.54 1.69
CA ASP A 106 20.79 -9.96 0.93
C ASP A 106 21.48 -8.74 0.28
N ASN A 107 22.64 -8.94 -0.34
CA ASN A 107 23.27 -7.93 -1.17
C ASN A 107 22.43 -7.63 -2.43
N VAL A 108 22.84 -6.64 -3.23
CA VAL A 108 22.06 -6.21 -4.40
C VAL A 108 21.93 -7.36 -5.40
N PHE A 109 22.99 -8.14 -5.62
CA PHE A 109 22.95 -9.31 -6.51
C PHE A 109 21.94 -10.37 -6.06
N GLY A 110 21.96 -10.76 -4.78
CA GLY A 110 21.02 -11.71 -4.20
C GLY A 110 19.57 -11.19 -4.24
N THR A 111 19.39 -9.88 -4.03
CA THR A 111 18.10 -9.22 -4.10
C THR A 111 17.48 -9.30 -5.50
N LEU A 112 18.28 -9.27 -6.58
CA LEU A 112 17.78 -9.50 -7.96
C LEU A 112 17.07 -10.85 -8.08
N GLY A 113 17.62 -11.89 -7.44
CA GLY A 113 16.99 -13.22 -7.36
C GLY A 113 15.68 -13.19 -6.58
N LEU A 114 15.67 -12.53 -5.41
CA LEU A 114 14.50 -12.42 -4.54
C LEU A 114 13.31 -11.73 -5.25
N VAL A 115 13.58 -10.66 -6.00
CA VAL A 115 12.55 -9.94 -6.79
C VAL A 115 12.25 -10.59 -8.14
N LYS A 116 12.77 -11.80 -8.39
CA LYS A 116 12.60 -12.60 -9.61
C LYS A 116 13.14 -11.91 -10.88
N ALA A 117 14.08 -10.98 -10.74
CA ALA A 117 14.77 -10.32 -11.85
C ALA A 117 15.94 -11.17 -12.38
N LYS A 118 15.65 -12.44 -12.72
CA LYS A 118 16.67 -13.44 -13.11
C LYS A 118 17.51 -12.99 -14.30
N THR A 119 16.87 -12.46 -15.34
CA THR A 119 17.60 -11.97 -16.53
C THR A 119 18.57 -10.85 -16.19
N THR A 120 18.18 -9.92 -15.30
CA THR A 120 19.10 -8.87 -14.83
C THR A 120 20.23 -9.47 -14.02
N GLN A 121 19.94 -10.42 -13.14
CA GLN A 121 20.94 -11.15 -12.35
C GLN A 121 21.96 -11.84 -13.27
N ASP A 122 21.50 -12.55 -14.30
CA ASP A 122 22.34 -13.24 -15.28
C ASP A 122 23.25 -12.25 -16.03
N TYR A 123 22.69 -11.12 -16.49
CA TYR A 123 23.48 -10.09 -17.16
C TYR A 123 24.50 -9.43 -16.25
N SER A 124 24.22 -9.29 -14.95
CA SER A 124 25.21 -8.80 -13.98
C SER A 124 26.41 -9.72 -13.83
N VAL A 125 26.23 -11.04 -13.99
CA VAL A 125 27.33 -12.01 -14.03
C VAL A 125 28.14 -11.84 -15.31
N ILE A 126 27.47 -11.80 -16.47
CA ILE A 126 28.12 -11.71 -17.80
C ILE A 126 28.93 -10.41 -17.93
N SER A 127 28.41 -9.30 -17.41
CA SER A 127 29.07 -8.00 -17.46
C SER A 127 30.12 -7.80 -16.38
N THR A 128 30.44 -8.84 -15.58
CA THR A 128 31.36 -8.76 -14.43
C THR A 128 30.95 -7.75 -13.34
N LEU A 129 29.69 -7.28 -13.37
CA LEU A 129 29.15 -6.33 -12.39
C LEU A 129 28.90 -6.97 -11.03
N GLN A 130 28.68 -8.29 -11.00
CA GLN A 130 28.36 -9.07 -9.79
C GLN A 130 29.25 -8.70 -8.59
N HIS A 131 30.58 -8.65 -8.77
CA HIS A 131 31.50 -8.36 -7.67
C HIS A 131 31.27 -6.97 -7.04
N GLU A 132 30.87 -5.97 -7.83
CA GLU A 132 30.58 -4.63 -7.31
C GLU A 132 29.29 -4.61 -6.50
N ILE A 133 28.26 -5.34 -6.94
CA ILE A 133 26.93 -5.35 -6.32
C ILE A 133 26.75 -6.42 -5.24
N GLU A 134 27.73 -7.30 -5.06
CA GLU A 134 27.87 -8.18 -3.89
C GLU A 134 28.68 -7.54 -2.76
N ALA A 135 29.60 -6.63 -3.09
CA ALA A 135 30.44 -5.95 -2.13
C ALA A 135 29.63 -5.02 -1.20
N ALA A 136 30.14 -4.82 0.02
CA ALA A 136 29.64 -3.77 0.88
C ALA A 136 29.88 -2.40 0.23
N ALA A 137 28.89 -1.50 0.31
CA ALA A 137 29.07 -0.14 -0.16
C ALA A 137 30.26 0.51 0.58
N SER A 138 31.27 0.93 -0.18
CA SER A 138 32.46 1.65 0.29
C SER A 138 32.12 3.09 0.65
#